data_AF-A0A5B7RDJ5-F1
#
_entry.id   AF-A0A5B7RDJ5-F1
#
_cell.length_a   1.000
_cell.length_b   1.000
_cell.length_c   1.000
_cell.angle_alpha   90.00
_cell.angle_beta   90.00
_cell.angle_gamma   90.00
#
_symmetry.space_group_name_H-M   'P 1'
#
loop_
_entity.id
_entity.type
_entity.pdbx_description
1 polymer ?
#
loop_
_entity_poly.entity_id
_entity_poly.type
_entity_poly.pdbx_seq_one_letter_code
_entity_poly.pdbx_strand_id
1 'polypeptide(L)'
;MPTPGADVPCREGDPTYDVRWPWNAGAPTRPLPPGLTCVFRVRDEARNLPWVLPPVLAAVDHVVLVDNRSGDGTAELGLRVAAEAGASARYTALDYPFEVSRAGHEHLLTPPDSVHSLTHFYNWSFSHVRTSYSMKWDGDMVLTPEGVGVLRDLSWQLPGSGAVVLVPRHPVTVVDEREAWIDLQSRFLEPWIYPMGPGFTFVKAFEWEVREFPATSERIIAPEGLCIELKWLDTDEFAHWADVDALEQRRVRRKQREREVVTALREGRGEDVAHLHRIVAPPGVHVVDHVVDTWLPQARRPLVGRPGPRDG
;
A
#
# COMPACT_ATOMS: atom_id res chain seq x y z
N MET A 1 16.65 25.44 27.04
CA MET A 1 15.33 24.75 27.07
C MET A 1 15.57 23.35 26.52
N PRO A 2 15.13 22.29 27.21
CA PRO A 2 15.48 20.93 26.81
C PRO A 2 14.86 20.64 25.44
N THR A 3 15.68 20.28 24.46
CA THR A 3 15.22 19.67 23.22
C THR A 3 14.56 18.35 23.61
N PRO A 4 13.26 18.13 23.37
CA PRO A 4 12.65 16.85 23.67
C PRO A 4 13.35 15.74 22.86
N GLY A 5 13.70 14.65 23.53
CA GLY A 5 14.35 13.49 22.93
C GLY A 5 13.47 12.78 21.91
N ALA A 6 14.06 11.85 21.15
CA ALA A 6 13.32 10.97 20.25
C ALA A 6 12.25 10.16 21.00
N ASP A 7 11.12 9.88 20.34
CA ASP A 7 10.10 8.98 20.88
C ASP A 7 10.57 7.53 20.77
N VAL A 8 11.22 7.19 19.65
CA VAL A 8 11.96 5.94 19.47
C VAL A 8 13.32 6.30 18.89
N PRO A 9 14.39 6.35 19.70
CA PRO A 9 15.73 6.58 19.19
C PRO A 9 16.16 5.40 18.32
N CYS A 10 16.83 5.66 17.20
CA CYS A 10 17.34 4.56 16.38
C CYS A 10 18.55 3.91 17.07
N ARG A 11 18.63 2.59 17.00
CA ARG A 11 19.69 1.79 17.63
C ARG A 11 21.09 2.18 17.15
N GLU A 12 21.20 2.56 15.89
CA GLU A 12 22.44 2.93 15.21
C GLU A 12 22.95 4.32 15.62
N GLY A 13 22.16 5.09 16.38
CA GLY A 13 22.56 6.36 16.97
C GLY A 13 22.58 7.55 16.02
N ASP A 14 22.01 7.44 14.82
CA ASP A 14 21.82 8.56 13.90
C ASP A 14 20.47 9.25 14.16
N PRO A 15 20.47 10.48 14.73
CA PRO A 15 19.24 11.16 15.10
C PRO A 15 18.35 11.57 13.92
N THR A 16 18.86 11.49 12.68
CA THR A 16 18.08 11.70 11.45
C THR A 16 17.01 10.61 11.28
N TYR A 17 17.28 9.42 11.81
CA TYR A 17 16.41 8.26 11.71
C TYR A 17 15.69 7.93 13.02
N ASP A 18 15.78 8.82 14.01
CA ASP A 18 14.92 8.78 15.19
C ASP A 18 13.44 8.93 14.78
N VAL A 19 12.56 8.13 15.39
CA VAL A 19 11.12 8.36 15.28
C VAL A 19 10.73 9.50 16.19
N ARG A 20 10.10 10.53 15.60
CA ARG A 20 9.58 11.70 16.31
C ARG A 20 8.14 11.96 15.88
N TRP A 21 7.22 11.59 16.74
CA TRP A 21 5.80 11.65 16.42
C TRP A 21 5.28 13.09 16.44
N PRO A 22 4.47 13.47 15.44
CA PRO A 22 3.96 14.84 15.33
C PRO A 22 3.00 15.22 16.45
N TRP A 23 2.33 14.24 17.08
CA TRP A 23 1.45 14.49 18.23
C TRP A 23 2.23 14.78 19.53
N ASN A 24 3.53 14.51 19.58
CA ASN A 24 4.41 14.84 20.70
C ASN A 24 5.22 16.13 20.46
N ALA A 25 5.33 16.58 19.20
CA ALA A 25 6.16 17.71 18.78
C ALA A 25 5.56 19.11 19.06
N GLY A 26 4.39 19.21 19.71
CA GLY A 26 3.72 20.46 20.07
C GLY A 26 3.46 20.57 21.57
N ALA A 27 3.07 21.76 22.05
CA ALA A 27 2.46 21.89 23.37
C ALA A 27 1.31 20.84 23.49
N PRO A 28 1.12 20.19 24.64
CA PRO A 28 0.42 18.89 24.80
C PRO A 28 -1.08 18.85 24.44
N THR A 29 -1.59 19.77 23.63
CA THR A 29 -3.02 20.00 23.38
C THR A 29 -3.39 20.34 21.93
N ARG A 30 -2.46 20.50 20.98
CA ARG A 30 -2.86 20.78 19.59
C ARG A 30 -3.09 19.47 18.83
N PRO A 31 -4.35 19.12 18.48
CA PRO A 31 -4.60 17.96 17.63
C PRO A 31 -3.99 18.18 16.24
N LEU A 32 -3.61 17.08 15.58
CA LEU A 32 -3.19 17.13 14.19
C LEU A 32 -4.33 17.69 13.32
N PRO A 33 -4.03 18.53 12.31
CA PRO A 33 -5.03 19.06 11.41
C PRO A 33 -5.83 17.93 10.73
N PRO A 34 -7.12 18.14 10.47
CA PRO A 34 -7.93 17.25 9.63
C PRO A 34 -7.27 16.97 8.28
N GLY A 35 -7.52 15.79 7.73
CA GLY A 35 -7.03 15.38 6.42
C GLY A 35 -6.37 14.01 6.42
N LEU A 36 -5.94 13.58 5.23
CA LEU A 36 -5.38 12.28 4.93
C LEU A 36 -4.01 12.45 4.25
N THR A 37 -2.97 11.87 4.83
CA THR A 37 -1.65 11.75 4.20
C THR A 37 -1.44 10.32 3.72
N CYS A 38 -1.15 10.13 2.44
CA CYS A 38 -0.71 8.84 1.92
C CYS A 38 0.80 8.69 2.09
N VAL A 39 1.25 7.55 2.60
CA VAL A 39 2.65 7.19 2.79
C VAL A 39 2.97 6.03 1.88
N PHE A 40 3.78 6.30 0.87
CA PHE A 40 4.38 5.31 -0.01
C PHE A 40 5.69 4.82 0.56
N ARG A 41 5.87 3.50 0.47
CA ARG A 41 7.16 2.82 0.60
C ARG A 41 7.48 2.25 -0.76
N VAL A 42 8.57 2.68 -1.38
CA VAL A 42 8.91 2.26 -2.73
C VAL A 42 10.34 1.80 -2.80
N ARG A 43 10.56 0.80 -3.64
CA ARG A 43 11.88 0.38 -4.09
C ARG A 43 11.71 -0.15 -5.51
N ASP A 44 12.38 0.48 -6.45
CA ASP A 44 12.38 0.07 -7.86
C ASP A 44 10.96 0.02 -8.48
N GLU A 45 10.17 1.08 -8.26
CA GLU A 45 8.77 1.22 -8.68
C GLU A 45 8.58 2.17 -9.87
N ALA A 46 9.64 2.51 -10.61
CA ALA A 46 9.55 3.50 -11.68
C ALA A 46 8.57 3.08 -12.79
N ARG A 47 8.41 1.77 -13.00
CA ARG A 47 7.43 1.22 -13.95
C ARG A 47 5.99 1.52 -13.53
N ASN A 48 5.66 1.39 -12.24
CA ASN A 48 4.29 1.50 -11.75
C ASN A 48 3.87 2.94 -11.42
N LEU A 49 4.83 3.76 -10.98
CA LEU A 49 4.59 5.09 -10.45
C LEU A 49 3.75 6.02 -11.36
N PRO A 50 3.86 5.98 -12.71
CA PRO A 50 3.01 6.77 -13.59
C PRO A 50 1.50 6.49 -13.47
N TRP A 51 1.11 5.25 -13.15
CA TRP A 51 -0.30 4.91 -12.92
C TRP A 51 -0.72 5.11 -11.46
N VAL A 52 0.21 4.89 -10.53
CA VAL A 52 -0.08 4.85 -9.10
C VAL A 52 -0.15 6.24 -8.46
N LEU A 53 0.84 7.09 -8.74
CA LEU A 53 1.02 8.34 -8.01
C LEU A 53 -0.01 9.44 -8.37
N PRO A 54 -0.34 9.70 -9.66
CA PRO A 54 -1.29 10.75 -10.01
C PRO A 54 -2.67 10.63 -9.35
N PRO A 55 -3.37 9.47 -9.36
CA PRO A 55 -4.69 9.39 -8.75
C PRO A 55 -4.61 9.50 -7.22
N VAL A 56 -3.53 9.04 -6.57
CA VAL A 56 -3.34 9.25 -5.12
C VAL A 56 -3.12 10.72 -4.80
N LEU A 57 -2.28 11.44 -5.56
CA LEU A 57 -2.11 12.89 -5.42
C LEU A 57 -3.41 13.66 -5.62
N ALA A 58 -4.31 13.15 -6.45
CA ALA A 58 -5.65 13.72 -6.58
C ALA A 58 -6.52 13.41 -5.35
N ALA A 59 -6.39 12.23 -4.74
CA ALA A 59 -7.27 11.73 -3.70
C ALA A 59 -7.01 12.29 -2.29
N VAL A 60 -5.75 12.62 -1.96
CA VAL A 60 -5.33 12.91 -0.58
C VAL A 60 -4.77 14.32 -0.41
N ASP A 61 -4.70 14.79 0.84
CA ASP A 61 -4.20 16.13 1.19
C ASP A 61 -2.68 16.24 1.01
N HIS A 62 -1.95 15.16 1.34
CA HIS A 62 -0.49 15.13 1.24
C HIS A 62 0.01 13.72 0.89
N VAL A 63 1.14 13.65 0.19
CA VAL A 63 1.85 12.41 -0.10
C VAL A 63 3.25 12.47 0.49
N VAL A 64 3.63 11.46 1.26
CA VAL A 64 5.00 11.17 1.66
C VAL A 64 5.45 9.94 0.87
N LEU A 65 6.48 10.08 0.05
CA LEU A 65 7.12 8.97 -0.64
C LEU A 65 8.47 8.71 -0.01
N VAL A 66 8.64 7.51 0.53
CA VAL A 66 9.91 7.04 1.09
C VAL A 66 10.55 6.09 0.10
N ASP A 67 11.63 6.55 -0.51
CA ASP A 67 12.48 5.73 -1.38
C ASP A 67 13.41 4.86 -0.51
N ASN A 68 13.37 3.55 -0.72
CA ASN A 68 14.23 2.61 -0.04
C ASN A 68 15.22 1.97 -1.02
N ARG A 69 16.26 2.74 -1.36
CA ARG A 69 17.40 2.29 -2.16
C ARG A 69 16.99 1.86 -3.57
N SER A 70 16.15 2.65 -4.24
CA SER A 70 15.84 2.42 -5.65
C SER A 70 17.09 2.66 -6.52
N GLY A 71 17.23 1.86 -7.57
CA GLY A 71 18.26 1.96 -8.60
C GLY A 71 17.73 2.31 -9.99
N ASP A 72 16.41 2.43 -10.15
CA ASP A 72 15.72 2.61 -11.44
C ASP A 72 15.22 4.04 -11.71
N GLY A 73 15.55 5.00 -10.84
CA GLY A 73 15.11 6.39 -10.95
C GLY A 73 13.71 6.66 -10.38
N THR A 74 13.17 5.75 -9.54
CA THR A 74 11.88 5.92 -8.84
C THR A 74 11.76 7.27 -8.13
N ALA A 75 12.78 7.69 -7.38
CA ALA A 75 12.76 8.92 -6.60
C ALA A 75 12.60 10.17 -7.49
N GLU A 76 13.42 10.29 -8.55
CA GLU A 76 13.36 11.40 -9.50
C GLU A 76 12.06 11.40 -10.29
N LEU A 77 11.54 10.22 -10.64
CA LEU A 77 10.24 10.10 -11.30
C LEU A 77 9.11 10.60 -10.40
N GLY A 78 9.09 10.25 -9.12
CA GLY A 78 8.06 10.70 -8.18
C GLY A 78 7.97 12.22 -8.08
N LEU A 79 9.13 12.89 -8.01
CA LEU A 79 9.21 14.36 -8.03
C LEU A 79 8.65 14.97 -9.33
N ARG A 80 8.98 14.39 -10.49
CA ARG A 80 8.49 14.85 -11.79
C ARG A 80 6.97 14.69 -11.90
N VAL A 81 6.45 13.51 -11.58
CA VAL A 81 5.01 13.23 -11.61
C VAL A 81 4.23 14.17 -10.68
N ALA A 82 4.76 14.43 -9.48
CA ALA A 82 4.15 15.39 -8.56
C ALA A 82 4.15 16.83 -9.12
N ALA A 83 5.21 17.24 -9.82
CA ALA A 83 5.28 18.54 -10.47
C ALA A 83 4.30 18.66 -11.65
N GLU A 84 4.23 17.65 -12.51
CA GLU A 84 3.30 17.57 -13.64
C GLU A 84 1.84 17.59 -13.18
N ALA A 85 1.55 16.97 -12.04
CA ALA A 85 0.22 17.00 -11.40
C ALA A 85 -0.08 18.32 -10.64
N GLY A 86 0.84 19.30 -10.64
CA GLY A 86 0.69 20.56 -9.89
C GLY A 86 0.63 20.35 -8.37
N ALA A 87 1.22 19.27 -7.88
CA ALA A 87 1.09 18.77 -6.51
C ALA A 87 2.38 18.89 -5.68
N SER A 88 3.43 19.54 -6.18
CA SER A 88 4.74 19.63 -5.50
C SER A 88 4.65 20.16 -4.06
N ALA A 89 3.74 21.11 -3.78
CA ALA A 89 3.56 21.65 -2.42
C ALA A 89 2.96 20.64 -1.43
N ARG A 90 2.40 19.53 -1.94
CA ARG A 90 1.66 18.49 -1.22
C ARG A 90 2.40 17.15 -1.26
N TYR A 91 3.66 17.16 -1.67
CA TYR A 91 4.47 15.97 -1.89
C TYR A 91 5.80 16.11 -1.16
N THR A 92 6.20 15.06 -0.45
CA THR A 92 7.47 14.98 0.24
C THR A 92 8.16 13.69 -0.16
N ALA A 93 9.33 13.80 -0.78
CA ALA A 93 10.22 12.67 -1.02
C ALA A 93 11.23 12.57 0.12
N LEU A 94 11.45 11.36 0.62
CA LEU A 94 12.40 11.03 1.66
C LEU A 94 13.26 9.86 1.20
N ASP A 95 14.53 9.88 1.56
CA ASP A 95 15.47 8.79 1.31
C ASP A 95 15.66 7.95 2.57
N TYR A 96 15.59 6.63 2.43
CA TYR A 96 15.89 5.67 3.47
C TYR A 96 16.98 4.69 3.00
N PRO A 97 18.26 4.99 3.26
CA PRO A 97 19.40 4.33 2.61
C PRO A 97 19.79 2.97 3.23
N PHE A 98 19.00 2.44 4.17
CA PHE A 98 19.29 1.20 4.86
C PHE A 98 18.64 -0.02 4.22
N GLU A 99 19.31 -1.16 4.29
CA GLU A 99 18.66 -2.44 3.95
C GLU A 99 17.66 -2.78 5.04
N VAL A 100 16.39 -2.84 4.67
CA VAL A 100 15.32 -3.21 5.58
C VAL A 100 15.11 -4.72 5.52
N SER A 101 15.02 -5.36 6.68
CA SER A 101 14.76 -6.78 6.86
C SER A 101 13.53 -7.23 6.06
N ARG A 102 13.57 -8.37 5.37
CA ARG A 102 12.37 -8.95 4.76
C ARG A 102 11.47 -9.61 5.81
N ALA A 103 10.18 -9.72 5.50
CA ALA A 103 9.26 -10.51 6.31
C ALA A 103 9.75 -11.97 6.43
N GLY A 104 9.54 -12.58 7.59
CA GLY A 104 10.03 -13.92 7.94
C GLY A 104 11.23 -13.86 8.87
N HIS A 105 12.23 -14.71 8.61
CA HIS A 105 13.37 -14.92 9.51
C HIS A 105 14.23 -13.65 9.70
N GLU A 106 14.48 -12.89 8.64
CA GLU A 106 15.22 -11.63 8.73
C GLU A 106 14.52 -10.64 9.68
N HIS A 107 13.20 -10.48 9.53
CA HIS A 107 12.40 -9.67 10.43
C HIS A 107 12.55 -10.18 11.86
N LEU A 108 12.32 -11.47 12.13
CA LEU A 108 12.36 -12.05 13.48
C LEU A 108 13.67 -11.71 14.21
N LEU A 109 14.81 -11.78 13.52
CA LEU A 109 16.14 -11.52 14.10
C LEU A 109 16.47 -10.04 14.25
N THR A 110 15.81 -9.15 13.52
CA THR A 110 16.14 -7.72 13.50
C THR A 110 15.46 -6.98 14.66
N PRO A 111 16.22 -6.30 15.57
CA PRO A 111 15.64 -5.54 16.68
C PRO A 111 14.62 -4.48 16.20
N PRO A 112 13.52 -4.24 16.92
CA PRO A 112 12.45 -3.32 16.48
C PRO A 112 12.87 -1.85 16.41
N ASP A 113 13.96 -1.47 17.09
CA ASP A 113 14.53 -0.12 17.19
C ASP A 113 15.71 0.11 16.23
N SER A 114 16.09 -0.89 15.44
CA SER A 114 17.13 -0.77 14.41
C SER A 114 16.59 -0.15 13.13
N VAL A 115 17.37 0.70 12.46
CA VAL A 115 17.04 1.22 11.12
C VAL A 115 16.86 0.11 10.08
N HIS A 116 17.38 -1.09 10.32
CA HIS A 116 17.18 -2.25 9.47
C HIS A 116 15.84 -2.95 9.70
N SER A 117 15.08 -2.56 10.71
CA SER A 117 13.81 -3.19 11.07
C SER A 117 12.66 -2.69 10.20
N LEU A 118 11.79 -3.60 9.73
CA LEU A 118 10.51 -3.19 9.14
C LEU A 118 9.71 -2.31 10.11
N THR A 119 9.64 -2.68 11.38
CA THR A 119 8.88 -1.94 12.39
C THR A 119 9.39 -0.50 12.53
N HIS A 120 10.72 -0.33 12.66
CA HIS A 120 11.33 1.01 12.73
C HIS A 120 11.11 1.79 11.44
N PHE A 121 11.37 1.18 10.29
CA PHE A 121 11.21 1.80 8.99
C PHE A 121 9.79 2.35 8.78
N TYR A 122 8.77 1.56 9.11
CA TYR A 122 7.38 2.04 9.04
C TYR A 122 7.11 3.16 10.05
N ASN A 123 7.52 3.01 11.31
CA ASN A 123 7.27 4.07 12.29
C ASN A 123 7.98 5.38 11.92
N TRP A 124 9.22 5.32 11.43
CA TRP A 124 9.94 6.48 10.90
C TRP A 124 9.20 7.10 9.72
N SER A 125 8.81 6.29 8.71
CA SER A 125 8.06 6.75 7.53
C SER A 125 6.78 7.50 7.92
N PHE A 126 6.00 6.94 8.84
CA PHE A 126 4.75 7.53 9.29
C PHE A 126 4.94 8.70 10.26
N SER A 127 6.11 8.85 10.89
CA SER A 127 6.41 10.00 11.75
C SER A 127 6.46 11.33 10.98
N HIS A 128 6.55 11.28 9.64
CA HIS A 128 6.50 12.45 8.76
C HIS A 128 5.07 12.92 8.43
N VAL A 129 4.04 12.12 8.72
CA VAL A 129 2.65 12.52 8.51
C VAL A 129 2.32 13.73 9.37
N ARG A 130 1.54 14.67 8.84
CA ARG A 130 1.10 15.87 9.56
C ARG A 130 -0.41 16.02 9.67
N THR A 131 -1.18 15.12 9.06
CA THR A 131 -2.63 15.08 9.13
C THR A 131 -3.13 14.12 10.22
N SER A 132 -4.39 14.28 10.62
CA SER A 132 -5.05 13.44 11.63
C SER A 132 -5.22 11.98 11.22
N TYR A 133 -5.15 11.68 9.91
CA TYR A 133 -5.19 10.33 9.36
C TYR A 133 -4.00 10.06 8.45
N SER A 134 -3.63 8.78 8.36
CA SER A 134 -2.60 8.29 7.45
C SER A 134 -3.12 7.10 6.67
N MET A 135 -2.65 6.97 5.44
CA MET A 135 -2.93 5.87 4.53
C MET A 135 -1.60 5.23 4.16
N LYS A 136 -1.44 3.93 4.45
CA LYS A 136 -0.36 3.14 3.85
C LYS A 136 -0.73 2.89 2.39
N TRP A 137 0.24 2.88 1.48
CA TRP A 137 0.01 2.49 0.09
C TRP A 137 1.28 1.90 -0.51
N ASP A 138 1.12 0.85 -1.32
CA ASP A 138 2.24 0.16 -1.96
C ASP A 138 2.45 0.69 -3.40
N GLY A 139 3.66 0.54 -3.93
CA GLY A 139 4.08 1.12 -5.20
C GLY A 139 3.42 0.52 -6.45
N ASP A 140 2.68 -0.56 -6.28
CA ASP A 140 1.96 -1.32 -7.32
C ASP A 140 0.43 -1.15 -7.24
N MET A 141 -0.08 -0.33 -6.31
CA MET A 141 -1.51 -0.15 -6.09
C MET A 141 -2.08 1.04 -6.87
N VAL A 142 -2.93 0.77 -7.87
CA VAL A 142 -3.54 1.81 -8.73
C VAL A 142 -4.98 2.07 -8.32
N LEU A 143 -5.32 3.33 -8.03
CA LEU A 143 -6.69 3.78 -7.76
C LEU A 143 -7.49 3.95 -9.04
N THR A 144 -8.77 3.58 -8.99
CA THR A 144 -9.76 3.96 -10.01
C THR A 144 -10.28 5.38 -9.82
N PRO A 145 -10.91 5.99 -10.85
CA PRO A 145 -11.60 7.26 -10.68
C PRO A 145 -12.65 7.24 -9.55
N GLU A 146 -13.36 6.11 -9.38
CA GLU A 146 -14.26 5.89 -8.24
C GLU A 146 -13.49 5.88 -6.91
N GLY A 147 -12.34 5.18 -6.86
CA GLY A 147 -11.42 5.18 -5.72
C GLY A 147 -10.96 6.57 -5.31
N VAL A 148 -10.60 7.42 -6.28
CA VAL A 148 -10.22 8.82 -6.03
C VAL A 148 -11.37 9.59 -5.36
N GLY A 149 -12.60 9.45 -5.88
CA GLY A 149 -13.78 10.09 -5.31
C GLY A 149 -14.06 9.64 -3.88
N VAL A 150 -14.08 8.33 -3.65
CA VAL A 150 -14.33 7.75 -2.31
C VAL A 150 -13.27 8.19 -1.30
N LEU A 151 -11.99 8.20 -1.67
CA LEU A 151 -10.92 8.62 -0.75
C LEU A 151 -10.97 10.12 -0.42
N ARG A 152 -11.35 10.97 -1.38
CA ARG A 152 -11.59 12.41 -1.12
C ARG A 152 -12.70 12.61 -0.10
N ASP A 153 -13.82 11.91 -0.29
CA ASP A 153 -14.97 12.00 0.61
C ASP A 153 -14.61 11.48 2.01
N LEU A 154 -13.87 10.38 2.09
CA LEU A 154 -13.37 9.84 3.35
C LEU A 154 -12.41 10.80 4.05
N SER A 155 -11.51 11.48 3.34
CA SER A 155 -10.59 12.44 3.96
C SER A 155 -11.33 13.53 4.75
N TRP A 156 -12.50 13.94 4.25
CA TRP A 156 -13.36 14.92 4.94
C TRP A 156 -14.16 14.32 6.11
N GLN A 157 -14.59 13.06 6.01
CA GLN A 157 -15.47 12.40 7.01
C GLN A 157 -14.72 11.74 8.17
N LEU A 158 -13.50 11.27 7.93
CA LEU A 158 -12.71 10.52 8.91
C LEU A 158 -12.29 11.32 10.16
N PRO A 159 -11.92 12.62 10.08
CA PRO A 159 -11.46 13.38 11.24
C PRO A 159 -12.42 13.28 12.43
N GLY A 160 -11.92 12.77 13.56
CA GLY A 160 -12.69 12.60 14.80
C GLY A 160 -13.52 11.30 14.91
N SER A 161 -13.62 10.49 13.84
CA SER A 161 -14.36 9.22 13.88
C SER A 161 -13.65 8.11 14.67
N GLY A 162 -12.31 8.09 14.63
CA GLY A 162 -11.52 6.97 15.16
C GLY A 162 -11.64 5.68 14.35
N ALA A 163 -12.30 5.72 13.19
CA ALA A 163 -12.49 4.57 12.32
C ALA A 163 -11.19 4.15 11.63
N VAL A 164 -11.03 2.86 11.38
CA VAL A 164 -10.02 2.27 10.51
C VAL A 164 -10.70 1.85 9.21
N VAL A 165 -10.12 2.22 8.05
CA VAL A 165 -10.70 1.87 6.75
C VAL A 165 -9.95 0.70 6.13
N LEU A 166 -10.72 -0.31 5.75
CA LEU A 166 -10.25 -1.46 4.99
C LEU A 166 -10.54 -1.25 3.51
N VAL A 167 -9.50 -1.33 2.69
CA VAL A 167 -9.60 -1.10 1.24
C VAL A 167 -9.42 -2.44 0.53
N PRO A 168 -10.46 -2.97 -0.14
CA PRO A 168 -10.32 -4.17 -0.94
C PRO A 168 -9.53 -3.87 -2.23
N ARG A 169 -8.58 -4.74 -2.55
CA ARG A 169 -7.78 -4.67 -3.78
C ARG A 169 -7.92 -5.96 -4.59
N HIS A 170 -7.81 -5.80 -5.92
CA HIS A 170 -7.91 -6.88 -6.89
C HIS A 170 -6.59 -7.02 -7.67
N PRO A 171 -5.95 -8.19 -7.69
CA PRO A 171 -4.73 -8.40 -8.46
C PRO A 171 -5.01 -8.33 -9.96
N VAL A 172 -4.14 -7.64 -10.68
CA VAL A 172 -4.11 -7.57 -12.13
C VAL A 172 -2.73 -8.01 -12.59
N THR A 173 -2.67 -9.17 -13.26
CA THR A 173 -1.44 -9.64 -13.89
C THR A 173 -1.35 -9.06 -15.29
N VAL A 174 -0.40 -8.15 -15.50
CA VAL A 174 -0.13 -7.52 -16.80
C VAL A 174 0.81 -8.42 -17.60
N VAL A 175 0.39 -8.80 -18.80
CA VAL A 175 1.15 -9.64 -19.73
C VAL A 175 2.02 -8.77 -20.63
N ASP A 176 1.41 -7.74 -21.21
CA ASP A 176 2.05 -6.74 -22.07
C ASP A 176 1.24 -5.43 -22.06
N GLU A 177 1.57 -4.49 -22.94
CA GLU A 177 0.88 -3.20 -23.03
C GLU A 177 -0.63 -3.30 -23.34
N ARG A 178 -1.10 -4.41 -23.91
CA ARG A 178 -2.48 -4.59 -24.36
C ARG A 178 -3.22 -5.72 -23.66
N GLU A 179 -2.55 -6.64 -23.01
CA GLU A 179 -3.17 -7.78 -22.34
C GLU A 179 -2.88 -7.82 -20.83
N ALA A 180 -3.94 -8.05 -20.05
CA ALA A 180 -3.87 -8.31 -18.61
C ALA A 180 -4.96 -9.28 -18.17
N TRP A 181 -4.79 -9.81 -16.96
CA TRP A 181 -5.73 -10.74 -16.34
C TRP A 181 -6.06 -10.27 -14.92
N ILE A 182 -7.34 -10.14 -14.59
CA ILE A 182 -7.78 -9.75 -13.24
C ILE A 182 -8.32 -10.97 -12.48
N ASP A 183 -7.86 -11.15 -11.23
CA ASP A 183 -8.34 -12.21 -10.35
C ASP A 183 -9.50 -11.71 -9.47
N LEU A 184 -10.69 -12.27 -9.70
CA LEU A 184 -11.90 -11.95 -8.95
C LEU A 184 -12.32 -13.05 -7.97
N GLN A 185 -11.48 -14.06 -7.72
CA GLN A 185 -11.79 -15.11 -6.75
C GLN A 185 -11.80 -14.59 -5.30
N SER A 186 -10.92 -13.63 -4.99
CA SER A 186 -10.77 -13.09 -3.65
C SER A 186 -10.52 -11.59 -3.69
N ARG A 187 -11.07 -10.88 -2.72
CA ARG A 187 -10.71 -9.50 -2.41
C ARG A 187 -9.75 -9.51 -1.24
N PHE A 188 -8.59 -8.90 -1.40
CA PHE A 188 -7.67 -8.74 -0.28
C PHE A 188 -8.12 -7.57 0.57
N LEU A 189 -8.66 -7.88 1.73
CA LEU A 189 -9.24 -6.91 2.64
C LEU A 189 -8.25 -6.65 3.78
N GLU A 190 -7.49 -5.58 3.64
CA GLU A 190 -6.51 -5.13 4.64
C GLU A 190 -6.86 -3.71 5.11
N PRO A 191 -6.64 -3.39 6.40
CA PRO A 191 -6.75 -2.02 6.88
C PRO A 191 -5.58 -1.17 6.37
N TRP A 192 -5.90 -0.09 5.67
CA TRP A 192 -4.92 0.80 5.02
C TRP A 192 -4.94 2.23 5.56
N ILE A 193 -6.08 2.69 6.06
CA ILE A 193 -6.27 4.06 6.55
C ILE A 193 -6.53 4.04 8.06
N TYR A 194 -5.75 4.81 8.80
CA TYR A 194 -5.74 4.81 10.25
C TYR A 194 -5.67 6.23 10.80
N PRO A 195 -6.28 6.48 11.98
CA PRO A 195 -5.99 7.68 12.74
C PRO A 195 -4.50 7.77 13.07
N MET A 196 -3.98 8.98 13.20
CA MET A 196 -2.66 9.25 13.74
C MET A 196 -2.75 9.44 15.26
N GLY A 197 -1.98 8.64 16.00
CA GLY A 197 -1.90 8.73 17.45
C GLY A 197 -1.18 7.52 18.06
N PRO A 198 -0.95 7.54 19.38
CA PRO A 198 -0.17 6.52 20.08
C PRO A 198 -0.78 5.11 20.02
N GLY A 199 -2.08 4.99 19.75
CA GLY A 199 -2.74 3.69 19.59
C GLY A 199 -2.66 3.08 18.19
N PHE A 200 -1.97 3.74 17.24
CA PHE A 200 -1.98 3.39 15.81
C PHE A 200 -0.59 3.25 15.19
N THR A 201 0.40 2.86 16.01
CA THR A 201 1.79 2.67 15.60
C THR A 201 2.04 1.25 15.07
N PHE A 202 3.15 1.07 14.36
CA PHE A 202 3.60 -0.26 13.96
C PHE A 202 4.34 -0.93 15.12
N VAL A 203 4.02 -2.19 15.37
CA VAL A 203 4.70 -3.04 16.34
C VAL A 203 5.32 -4.23 15.64
N LYS A 204 6.28 -4.84 16.31
CA LYS A 204 6.94 -6.06 15.86
C LYS A 204 6.07 -7.27 16.18
N ALA A 205 5.56 -7.96 15.16
CA ALA A 205 5.03 -9.31 15.31
C ALA A 205 6.13 -10.33 14.98
N PHE A 206 5.81 -11.63 14.98
CA PHE A 206 6.81 -12.69 14.79
C PHE A 206 7.57 -12.55 13.46
N GLU A 207 6.84 -12.54 12.35
CA GLU A 207 7.43 -12.60 11.00
C GLU A 207 7.24 -11.29 10.21
N TRP A 208 6.53 -10.28 10.75
CA TRP A 208 6.29 -9.01 10.06
C TRP A 208 5.87 -7.91 11.04
N GLU A 209 5.77 -6.69 10.56
CA GLU A 209 5.21 -5.55 11.27
C GLU A 209 3.68 -5.52 11.24
N VAL A 210 3.03 -5.31 12.37
CA VAL A 210 1.58 -5.12 12.43
C VAL A 210 1.31 -3.69 12.86
N ARG A 211 0.36 -3.03 12.21
CA ARG A 211 -0.16 -1.77 12.72
C ARG A 211 -1.20 -2.08 13.79
N GLU A 212 -0.90 -1.71 15.03
CA GLU A 212 -1.86 -1.86 16.12
C GLU A 212 -3.00 -0.87 15.96
N PHE A 213 -4.17 -1.25 16.46
CA PHE A 213 -5.30 -0.35 16.63
C PHE A 213 -6.23 -0.92 17.71
N PRO A 214 -6.92 -0.08 18.49
CA PRO A 214 -7.84 -0.53 19.53
C PRO A 214 -8.92 -1.46 18.96
N ALA A 215 -9.26 -2.52 19.69
CA ALA A 215 -10.34 -3.43 19.30
C ALA A 215 -11.71 -2.74 19.21
N THR A 216 -11.87 -1.59 19.88
CA THR A 216 -13.06 -0.72 19.85
C THR A 216 -13.13 0.19 18.62
N SER A 217 -12.11 0.20 17.75
CA SER A 217 -12.11 1.04 16.55
C SER A 217 -13.22 0.59 15.60
N GLU A 218 -14.01 1.54 15.13
CA GLU A 218 -14.96 1.30 14.05
C GLU A 218 -14.22 0.85 12.78
N ARG A 219 -14.82 -0.06 12.02
CA ARG A 219 -14.25 -0.59 10.78
C ARG A 219 -15.14 -0.23 9.60
N ILE A 220 -14.64 0.65 8.74
CA ILE A 220 -15.29 1.00 7.48
C ILE A 220 -14.69 0.12 6.40
N ILE A 221 -15.53 -0.61 5.66
CA ILE A 221 -15.10 -1.40 4.50
C ILE A 221 -15.41 -0.59 3.25
N ALA A 222 -14.38 -0.18 2.53
CA ALA A 222 -14.56 0.53 1.27
C ALA A 222 -15.15 -0.40 0.18
N PRO A 223 -15.90 0.15 -0.79
CA PRO A 223 -16.40 -0.61 -1.94
C PRO A 223 -15.33 -1.42 -2.68
N GLU A 224 -15.74 -2.50 -3.34
CA GLU A 224 -14.88 -3.28 -4.24
C GLU A 224 -14.61 -2.50 -5.54
N GLY A 225 -13.42 -2.71 -6.12
CA GLY A 225 -13.01 -2.09 -7.39
C GLY A 225 -12.51 -0.64 -7.30
N LEU A 226 -12.21 -0.15 -6.09
CA LEU A 226 -11.56 1.15 -5.91
C LEU A 226 -10.06 1.12 -6.24
N CYS A 227 -9.43 -0.05 -6.14
CA CYS A 227 -8.00 -0.23 -6.34
C CYS A 227 -7.70 -1.59 -6.95
N ILE A 228 -6.71 -1.61 -7.84
CA ILE A 228 -6.05 -2.83 -8.33
C ILE A 228 -4.61 -2.89 -7.81
N GLU A 229 -4.04 -4.09 -7.74
CA GLU A 229 -2.62 -4.33 -7.46
C GLU A 229 -1.97 -4.90 -8.72
N LEU A 230 -0.96 -4.22 -9.26
CA LEU A 230 -0.28 -4.61 -10.48
C LEU A 230 0.75 -5.72 -10.22
N LYS A 231 0.74 -6.73 -11.08
CA LYS A 231 1.72 -7.80 -11.12
C LYS A 231 2.21 -7.97 -12.56
N TRP A 232 3.50 -7.84 -12.81
CA TRP A 232 4.03 -7.99 -14.16
C TRP A 232 4.48 -9.42 -14.43
N LEU A 233 3.96 -10.04 -15.48
CA LEU A 233 4.23 -11.46 -15.79
C LEU A 233 5.71 -11.72 -16.13
N ASP A 234 6.36 -10.71 -16.69
CA ASP A 234 7.78 -10.68 -17.05
C ASP A 234 8.72 -10.51 -15.84
N THR A 235 8.17 -10.23 -14.65
CA THR A 235 8.92 -10.06 -13.40
C THR A 235 8.83 -11.32 -12.56
N ASP A 236 9.94 -11.72 -11.93
CA ASP A 236 9.95 -12.83 -10.99
C ASP A 236 9.54 -12.36 -9.58
N GLU A 237 8.23 -12.22 -9.35
CA GLU A 237 7.64 -11.82 -8.07
C GLU A 237 8.06 -12.74 -6.88
N PHE A 238 8.54 -13.96 -7.18
CA PHE A 238 8.91 -14.95 -6.17
C PHE A 238 10.41 -14.98 -5.86
N ALA A 239 11.25 -14.23 -6.60
CA ALA A 239 12.69 -14.19 -6.40
C ALA A 239 13.14 -13.69 -5.01
N HIS A 240 12.28 -12.96 -4.30
CA HIS A 240 12.59 -12.43 -2.96
C HIS A 240 12.28 -13.40 -1.80
N TRP A 241 11.72 -14.57 -2.07
CA TRP A 241 11.32 -15.54 -1.04
C TRP A 241 12.41 -16.60 -0.83
N ALA A 242 12.97 -16.64 0.38
CA ALA A 242 14.03 -17.60 0.74
C ALA A 242 13.51 -19.05 0.89
N ASP A 243 12.24 -19.22 1.27
CA ASP A 243 11.59 -20.53 1.40
C ASP A 243 10.07 -20.37 1.29
N VAL A 244 9.50 -20.82 0.17
CA VAL A 244 8.05 -20.70 -0.13
C VAL A 244 7.22 -21.60 0.78
N ASP A 245 7.84 -22.62 1.39
CA ASP A 245 7.17 -23.61 2.24
C ASP A 245 7.11 -23.19 3.72
N ALA A 246 7.79 -22.10 4.10
CA ALA A 246 7.99 -21.69 5.50
C ALA A 246 6.92 -20.75 6.10
N LEU A 247 5.85 -20.39 5.37
CA LEU A 247 4.92 -19.34 5.82
C LEU A 247 3.62 -19.87 6.44
N GLU A 248 3.00 -19.07 7.32
CA GLU A 248 1.71 -19.40 7.93
C GLU A 248 0.55 -19.61 6.92
N GLN A 249 -0.35 -20.53 7.28
CA GLN A 249 -1.42 -21.12 6.45
C GLN A 249 -2.34 -20.14 5.70
N ARG A 250 -2.54 -18.90 6.17
CA ARG A 250 -3.38 -17.89 5.50
C ARG A 250 -2.65 -17.14 4.38
N ARG A 251 -1.38 -16.77 4.59
CA ARG A 251 -0.52 -16.20 3.53
C ARG A 251 -0.19 -17.27 2.49
N VAL A 252 -0.03 -18.52 2.93
CA VAL A 252 0.11 -19.68 2.06
C VAL A 252 -1.03 -19.74 1.04
N ARG A 253 -2.31 -19.63 1.43
CA ARG A 253 -3.42 -19.68 0.46
C ARG A 253 -3.39 -18.55 -0.57
N ARG A 254 -3.11 -17.31 -0.13
CA ARG A 254 -2.98 -16.16 -1.05
C ARG A 254 -1.81 -16.37 -2.01
N LYS A 255 -0.63 -16.67 -1.48
CA LYS A 255 0.59 -16.83 -2.27
C LYS A 255 0.53 -18.07 -3.17
N GLN A 256 -0.15 -19.12 -2.74
CA GLN A 256 -0.51 -20.27 -3.58
C GLN A 256 -1.40 -19.86 -4.74
N ARG A 257 -2.41 -19.02 -4.50
CA ARG A 257 -3.28 -18.50 -5.57
C ARG A 257 -2.50 -17.62 -6.55
N GLU A 258 -1.68 -16.70 -6.07
CA GLU A 258 -0.83 -15.87 -6.93
C GLU A 258 0.12 -16.74 -7.77
N ARG A 259 0.70 -17.78 -7.18
CA ARG A 259 1.55 -18.75 -7.89
C ARG A 259 0.78 -19.57 -8.92
N GLU A 260 -0.43 -20.02 -8.59
CA GLU A 260 -1.32 -20.71 -9.53
C GLU A 260 -1.59 -19.84 -10.76
N VAL A 261 -2.01 -18.58 -10.54
CA VAL A 261 -2.30 -17.61 -11.62
C VAL A 261 -1.06 -17.38 -12.49
N VAL A 262 0.08 -17.04 -11.90
CA VAL A 262 1.31 -16.76 -12.66
C VAL A 262 1.77 -18.00 -13.45
N THR A 263 1.72 -19.18 -12.84
CA THR A 263 2.10 -20.45 -13.51
C THR A 263 1.17 -20.73 -14.68
N ALA A 264 -0.15 -20.65 -14.48
CA ALA A 264 -1.12 -20.89 -15.52
C ALA A 264 -0.97 -19.90 -16.68
N LEU A 265 -0.75 -18.61 -16.40
CA LEU A 265 -0.54 -17.60 -17.43
C LEU A 265 0.73 -17.85 -18.25
N ARG A 266 1.84 -18.22 -17.60
CA ARG A 266 3.10 -18.59 -18.28
C ARG A 266 2.94 -19.84 -19.15
N GLU A 267 2.06 -20.75 -18.78
CA GLU A 267 1.74 -21.97 -19.54
C GLU A 267 0.64 -21.76 -20.61
N GLY A 268 0.09 -20.55 -20.74
CA GLY A 268 -1.01 -20.26 -21.67
C GLY A 268 -2.36 -20.86 -21.25
N ARG A 269 -2.51 -21.21 -19.96
CA ARG A 269 -3.68 -21.85 -19.35
C ARG A 269 -4.50 -20.89 -18.46
N GLY A 270 -4.42 -19.58 -18.71
CA GLY A 270 -5.14 -18.57 -17.91
C GLY A 270 -6.64 -18.80 -17.85
N GLU A 271 -7.26 -19.22 -18.96
CA GLU A 271 -8.70 -19.51 -19.05
C GLU A 271 -9.15 -20.69 -18.16
N ASP A 272 -8.22 -21.58 -17.77
CA ASP A 272 -8.51 -22.72 -16.92
C ASP A 272 -8.62 -22.32 -15.43
N VAL A 273 -8.17 -21.11 -15.09
CA VAL A 273 -8.13 -20.62 -13.70
C VAL A 273 -9.47 -19.98 -13.34
N ALA A 274 -10.18 -20.59 -12.40
CA ALA A 274 -11.49 -20.11 -11.96
C ALA A 274 -11.45 -18.62 -11.53
N HIS A 275 -12.41 -17.81 -12.00
CA HIS A 275 -12.53 -16.38 -11.69
C HIS A 275 -11.34 -15.49 -12.13
N LEU A 276 -10.46 -16.00 -12.98
CA LEU A 276 -9.47 -15.20 -13.67
C LEU A 276 -10.07 -14.71 -14.99
N HIS A 277 -10.04 -13.39 -15.23
CA HIS A 277 -10.69 -12.79 -16.40
C HIS A 277 -9.66 -12.12 -17.29
N ARG A 278 -9.59 -12.53 -18.55
CA ARG A 278 -8.76 -11.90 -19.57
C ARG A 278 -9.31 -10.54 -19.98
N ILE A 279 -8.42 -9.57 -20.11
CA ILE A 279 -8.73 -8.20 -20.53
C ILE A 279 -7.77 -7.82 -21.64
N VAL A 280 -8.33 -7.36 -22.76
CA VAL A 280 -7.56 -6.90 -23.93
C VAL A 280 -7.93 -5.45 -24.23
N ALA A 281 -6.94 -4.57 -24.17
CA ALA A 281 -7.10 -3.15 -24.43
C ALA A 281 -7.27 -2.85 -25.94
N PRO A 282 -8.07 -1.84 -26.29
CA PRO A 282 -8.15 -1.35 -27.67
C PRO A 282 -6.80 -0.80 -28.15
N PRO A 283 -6.57 -0.72 -29.47
CA PRO A 283 -5.34 -0.16 -30.01
C PRO A 283 -5.07 1.26 -29.49
N GLY A 284 -3.83 1.52 -29.06
CA GLY A 284 -3.38 2.84 -28.58
C GLY A 284 -3.72 3.15 -27.12
N VAL A 285 -4.28 2.20 -26.36
CA VAL A 285 -4.56 2.34 -24.92
C VAL A 285 -3.79 1.27 -24.16
N HIS A 286 -3.06 1.68 -23.13
CA HIS A 286 -2.37 0.73 -22.26
C HIS A 286 -3.39 -0.05 -21.42
N VAL A 287 -3.12 -1.33 -21.16
CA VAL A 287 -4.09 -2.21 -20.51
C VAL A 287 -4.41 -1.79 -19.07
N VAL A 288 -3.46 -1.20 -18.35
CA VAL A 288 -3.72 -0.64 -17.01
C VAL A 288 -4.77 0.46 -17.08
N ASP A 289 -4.64 1.41 -18.00
CA ASP A 289 -5.63 2.49 -18.20
C ASP A 289 -6.99 1.91 -18.60
N HIS A 290 -7.00 0.93 -19.52
CA HIS A 290 -8.23 0.29 -19.94
C HIS A 290 -8.95 -0.44 -18.79
N VAL A 291 -8.20 -1.14 -17.93
CA VAL A 291 -8.74 -1.81 -16.74
C VAL A 291 -9.39 -0.79 -15.80
N VAL A 292 -8.65 0.28 -15.49
CA VAL A 292 -9.00 1.26 -14.45
C VAL A 292 -10.13 2.20 -14.90
N ASP A 293 -10.11 2.65 -16.15
CA ASP A 293 -11.03 3.67 -16.67
C ASP A 293 -12.26 3.10 -17.38
N THR A 294 -12.18 1.86 -17.88
CA THR A 294 -13.26 1.28 -18.70
C THR A 294 -13.79 -0.03 -18.14
N TRP A 295 -12.93 -1.04 -17.99
CA TRP A 295 -13.38 -2.39 -17.68
C TRP A 295 -13.95 -2.49 -16.26
N LEU A 296 -13.20 -2.04 -15.24
CA LEU A 296 -13.58 -2.19 -13.84
C LEU A 296 -14.78 -1.33 -13.42
N PRO A 297 -14.97 -0.11 -13.95
CA PRO A 297 -16.21 0.67 -13.77
C PRO A 297 -17.45 0.00 -14.37
N GLN A 298 -17.31 -0.79 -15.43
CA GLN A 298 -18.43 -1.48 -16.10
C GLN A 298 -18.70 -2.88 -15.53
N ALA A 299 -17.75 -3.43 -14.78
CA ALA A 299 -17.87 -4.75 -14.18
C ALA A 299 -19.02 -4.80 -13.16
N ARG A 300 -19.90 -5.79 -13.30
CA ARG A 300 -21.05 -5.98 -12.40
C ARG A 300 -20.57 -6.21 -10.97
N ARG A 301 -21.16 -5.48 -10.03
CA ARG A 301 -20.93 -5.66 -8.58
C ARG A 301 -21.91 -6.70 -7.98
N PRO A 302 -21.52 -7.44 -6.91
CA PRO A 302 -20.18 -7.48 -6.32
C PRO A 302 -19.18 -8.12 -7.28
N LEU A 303 -17.91 -7.68 -7.21
CA LEU A 303 -16.85 -8.20 -8.09
C LEU A 303 -16.51 -9.64 -7.73
N VAL A 304 -16.45 -9.91 -6.43
CA VAL A 304 -16.22 -11.27 -5.92
C VAL A 304 -17.57 -11.93 -5.68
N GLY A 305 -17.79 -13.08 -6.32
CA GLY A 305 -18.96 -13.92 -6.04
C GLY A 305 -18.94 -14.37 -4.59
N ARG A 306 -19.91 -13.92 -3.78
CA ARG A 306 -20.10 -14.50 -2.44
C ARG A 306 -20.62 -15.93 -2.61
N PRO A 307 -20.10 -16.92 -1.88
CA PRO A 307 -20.86 -18.15 -1.69
C PRO A 307 -22.23 -17.72 -1.15
N GLY A 308 -23.31 -18.18 -1.79
CA GLY A 308 -24.65 -18.01 -1.23
C GLY A 308 -24.71 -18.59 0.19
N PRO A 309 -25.75 -18.28 0.98
CA PRO A 309 -26.02 -19.04 2.19
C PRO A 309 -25.99 -20.52 1.81
N ARG A 310 -25.19 -21.32 2.53
CA ARG A 310 -25.35 -22.76 2.44
C ARG A 310 -26.71 -23.03 3.05
N ASP A 311 -27.70 -23.32 2.22
CA ASP A 311 -28.95 -23.88 2.70
C ASP A 311 -28.60 -25.15 3.51
N GLY A 312 -28.96 -25.11 4.79
CA GLY A 312 -28.79 -26.24 5.72
C GLY A 312 -29.80 -27.34 5.47
#